data_AF-W1QKL1-F1
#
_entry.id   AF-W1QKL1-F1
#
_cell.length_a   1.000
_cell.length_b   1.000
_cell.length_c   1.000
_cell.angle_alpha   90.00
_cell.angle_beta   90.00
_cell.angle_gamma   90.00
#
_symmetry.space_group_name_H-M   'P 1'
#
loop_
_entity.id
_entity.type
_entity.pdbx_description
1 polymer ?
#
loop_
_entity_poly.entity_id
_entity_poly.type
_entity_poly.pdbx_seq_one_letter_code
_entity_poly.pdbx_strand_id
1 'polypeptide(L)'
;MAPQPPPPKPITVQTHGISPLAYKLSQQLPTPPFDKLEPSPESLRRQPTRRAKRKSKFTKEQDQMIIDLKKAGKSWVEIAELANVGTFLAARNRYQVLIGQQGGGSNDCGPEDVMELRNVVDQGELEKIRYLVREFEKSTGKAVDQKQLRELLRYLFWKNPGFFDVDEAYLEELVRLQSRNT
;
A
#
# COMPACT_ATOMS: atom_id res chain seq x y z
N MET A 1 -22.29 28.55 31.33
CA MET A 1 -21.66 28.56 29.99
C MET A 1 -20.17 28.74 30.17
N ALA A 2 -19.36 27.74 29.81
CA ALA A 2 -17.90 27.88 29.88
C ALA A 2 -17.41 28.78 28.72
N PRO A 3 -16.42 29.66 28.95
CA PRO A 3 -15.85 30.47 27.88
C PRO A 3 -15.12 29.59 26.87
N GLN A 4 -15.34 29.82 25.57
CA GLN A 4 -14.59 29.11 24.53
C GLN A 4 -13.11 29.48 24.58
N PRO A 5 -12.18 28.53 24.33
CA PRO A 5 -10.76 28.83 24.25
C PRO A 5 -10.49 29.82 23.09
N PRO A 6 -9.53 30.74 23.26
CA PRO A 6 -9.20 31.71 22.23
C PRO A 6 -8.69 31.00 20.96
N PRO A 7 -9.01 31.52 19.76
CA PRO A 7 -8.53 30.93 18.51
C PRO A 7 -6.99 30.94 18.47
N PRO A 8 -6.36 29.87 17.95
CA PRO A 8 -4.91 29.80 17.84
C PRO A 8 -4.40 30.93 16.94
N LYS A 9 -3.41 31.69 17.44
CA LYS A 9 -2.81 32.80 16.69
C LYS A 9 -2.12 32.22 15.43
N PRO A 10 -2.34 32.78 14.23
CA PRO A 10 -1.68 32.31 13.03
C PRO A 10 -0.17 32.52 13.14
N ILE A 11 0.59 31.45 12.89
CA ILE A 11 2.05 31.53 12.78
C ILE A 11 2.39 32.32 11.52
N THR A 12 3.03 33.47 11.66
CA THR A 12 3.58 34.24 10.54
C THR A 12 4.94 33.67 10.14
N VAL A 13 5.00 32.96 9.01
CA VAL A 13 6.24 32.38 8.49
C VAL A 13 7.03 33.47 7.75
N GLN A 14 8.21 33.84 8.26
CA GLN A 14 9.12 34.75 7.55
C GLN A 14 9.95 34.00 6.51
N THR A 15 9.92 34.43 5.25
CA THR A 15 10.49 33.73 4.08
C THR A 15 11.97 34.03 3.79
N HIS A 16 12.65 34.77 4.65
CA HIS A 16 14.06 35.12 4.43
C HIS A 16 14.97 33.95 4.84
N GLY A 17 15.81 33.47 3.92
CA GLY A 17 16.77 32.38 4.17
C GLY A 17 16.36 30.98 3.70
N ILE A 18 15.60 30.86 2.61
CA ILE A 18 15.20 29.56 2.03
C ILE A 18 16.36 28.95 1.24
N SER A 19 16.67 27.68 1.51
CA SER A 19 17.66 26.88 0.80
C SER A 19 17.27 26.70 -0.69
N PRO A 20 18.16 27.03 -1.64
CA PRO A 20 17.92 26.83 -3.07
C PRO A 20 17.60 25.37 -3.43
N LEU A 21 18.23 24.42 -2.73
CA LEU A 21 18.00 22.98 -2.90
C LEU A 21 16.57 22.60 -2.53
N ALA A 22 16.14 23.00 -1.34
CA ALA A 22 14.82 22.67 -0.82
C ALA A 22 13.70 23.30 -1.67
N TYR A 23 13.94 24.51 -2.21
CA TYR A 23 13.04 25.13 -3.18
C TYR A 23 12.92 24.31 -4.47
N LYS A 24 14.04 23.91 -5.08
CA LYS A 24 14.06 23.15 -6.33
C LYS A 24 13.38 21.78 -6.20
N LEU A 25 13.62 21.06 -5.10
CA LEU A 25 12.94 19.80 -4.79
C LEU A 25 11.42 19.98 -4.64
N SER A 26 11.00 21.06 -3.98
CA SER A 26 9.56 21.34 -3.78
C SER A 26 8.79 21.60 -5.08
N GLN A 27 9.47 22.05 -6.15
CA GLN A 27 8.86 22.24 -7.46
C GLN A 27 8.69 20.94 -8.24
N GLN A 28 9.43 19.88 -7.87
CA GLN A 28 9.46 18.61 -8.58
C GLN A 28 8.59 17.53 -7.92
N LEU A 29 8.20 17.72 -6.66
CA LEU A 29 7.43 16.73 -5.91
C LEU A 29 5.92 17.03 -5.98
N PRO A 30 5.08 16.08 -6.43
CA PRO A 30 3.64 16.22 -6.31
C PRO A 30 3.27 16.33 -4.81
N THR A 31 2.44 17.30 -4.46
CA THR A 31 2.00 17.50 -3.07
C THR A 31 0.72 16.70 -2.83
N PRO A 32 0.64 15.86 -1.79
CA PRO A 32 -0.59 15.15 -1.46
C PRO A 32 -1.70 16.13 -0.99
N PRO A 33 -2.98 15.80 -1.18
CA PRO A 33 -3.48 14.51 -1.66
C PRO A 33 -3.23 14.29 -3.15
N PHE A 34 -2.96 13.04 -3.51
CA PHE A 34 -2.71 12.67 -4.89
C PHE A 34 -4.01 12.48 -5.67
N ASP A 35 -5.17 12.51 -5.02
CA ASP A 35 -6.56 12.50 -5.55
C ASP A 35 -6.83 13.31 -6.85
N LYS A 36 -6.01 14.32 -7.17
CA LYS A 36 -6.11 15.10 -8.41
C LYS A 36 -5.12 14.70 -9.52
N LEU A 37 -4.21 13.77 -9.26
CA LEU A 37 -3.22 13.28 -10.21
C LEU A 37 -3.68 11.97 -10.87
N GLU A 38 -3.80 11.98 -12.19
CA GLU A 38 -4.08 10.73 -12.92
C GLU A 38 -2.93 9.74 -12.74
N PRO A 39 -3.21 8.48 -12.34
CA PRO A 39 -2.20 7.44 -12.28
C PRO A 39 -1.58 7.22 -13.66
N SER A 40 -0.31 6.84 -13.70
CA SER A 40 0.35 6.58 -14.98
C SER A 40 -0.33 5.42 -15.71
N PRO A 41 -0.42 5.45 -17.06
CA PRO A 41 -1.04 4.37 -17.84
C PRO A 41 -0.38 3.00 -17.62
N GLU A 42 0.91 2.98 -17.30
CA GLU A 42 1.65 1.76 -16.92
C GLU A 42 1.15 1.17 -15.60
N SER A 43 0.84 2.00 -14.61
CA SER A 43 0.36 1.56 -13.30
C SER A 43 -1.01 0.91 -13.38
N LEU A 44 -1.84 1.33 -14.34
CA LEU A 44 -3.18 0.78 -14.57
C LEU A 44 -3.18 -0.56 -15.32
N ARG A 45 -2.01 -1.07 -15.75
CA ARG A 45 -1.95 -2.37 -16.43
C ARG A 45 -2.21 -3.48 -15.43
N ARG A 46 -3.13 -4.38 -15.80
CA ARG A 46 -3.39 -5.60 -15.01
C ARG A 46 -2.12 -6.42 -14.89
N GLN A 47 -1.69 -6.63 -13.66
CA GLN A 47 -0.53 -7.46 -13.36
C GLN A 47 -1.01 -8.85 -12.96
N PRO A 48 -0.70 -9.90 -13.75
CA PRO A 48 -1.05 -11.25 -13.37
C PRO A 48 -0.25 -11.62 -12.13
N THR A 49 -0.91 -12.12 -11.09
CA THR A 49 -0.18 -12.62 -9.93
C THR A 49 0.63 -13.83 -10.35
N ARG A 50 1.96 -13.68 -10.33
CA ARG A 50 2.90 -14.73 -10.73
C ARG A 50 2.98 -15.80 -9.65
N ARG A 51 1.87 -16.45 -9.31
CA ARG A 51 1.92 -17.66 -8.50
C ARG A 51 2.55 -18.74 -9.38
N ALA A 52 3.73 -19.21 -8.99
CA ALA A 52 4.36 -20.33 -9.66
C ALA A 52 3.34 -21.48 -9.77
N LYS A 53 2.96 -21.86 -10.99
CA LYS A 53 2.12 -23.02 -11.25
C LYS A 53 2.93 -24.25 -10.83
N ARG A 54 2.91 -24.61 -9.54
CA ARG A 54 3.43 -25.90 -9.08
C ARG A 54 2.60 -26.96 -9.80
N LYS A 55 3.28 -27.87 -10.52
CA LYS A 55 2.61 -29.03 -11.14
C LYS A 55 1.77 -29.71 -10.05
N SER A 56 0.49 -29.94 -10.34
CA SER A 56 -0.39 -30.68 -9.45
C SER A 56 0.22 -32.05 -9.16
N LYS A 57 0.14 -32.49 -7.91
CA LYS A 57 0.48 -33.86 -7.53
C LYS A 57 -0.58 -34.89 -7.93
N PHE A 58 -1.73 -34.42 -8.44
CA PHE A 58 -2.85 -35.24 -8.91
C PHE A 58 -2.97 -35.16 -10.42
N THR A 59 -3.26 -36.31 -11.06
CA THR A 59 -3.54 -36.38 -12.50
C THR A 59 -4.97 -35.96 -12.81
N LYS A 60 -5.27 -35.69 -14.09
CA LYS A 60 -6.62 -35.33 -14.52
C LYS A 60 -7.61 -36.47 -14.32
N GLU A 61 -7.15 -37.71 -14.49
CA GLU A 61 -7.94 -38.91 -14.31
C GLU A 61 -8.32 -39.09 -12.84
N GLN A 62 -7.38 -38.84 -11.92
CA GLN A 62 -7.66 -38.83 -10.49
C GLN A 62 -8.67 -37.73 -10.12
N ASP A 63 -8.51 -36.53 -10.67
CA ASP A 63 -9.45 -35.43 -10.44
C ASP A 63 -10.87 -35.78 -10.91
N GLN A 64 -10.99 -36.35 -12.11
CA GLN A 64 -12.27 -36.78 -12.67
C GLN A 64 -12.91 -37.87 -11.80
N MET A 65 -12.12 -38.86 -11.37
CA MET A 65 -12.59 -39.94 -10.53
C MET A 65 -13.08 -39.45 -9.17
N ILE A 66 -12.38 -38.48 -8.55
CA ILE A 66 -12.80 -37.85 -7.29
C ILE A 66 -14.16 -37.14 -7.46
N ILE A 67 -14.36 -36.43 -8.58
CA ILE A 67 -15.62 -35.75 -8.87
C ILE A 67 -16.77 -36.75 -9.07
N ASP A 68 -16.55 -37.78 -9.89
CA ASP A 68 -17.59 -38.73 -10.28
C ASP A 68 -18.00 -39.63 -9.11
N LEU A 69 -17.03 -40.13 -8.34
CA LEU A 69 -17.32 -40.91 -7.12
C LEU A 69 -18.03 -40.06 -6.07
N LYS A 70 -17.69 -38.77 -5.96
CA LYS A 70 -18.39 -37.89 -5.02
C LYS A 70 -19.83 -37.62 -5.46
N LYS A 71 -20.09 -37.42 -6.75
CA LYS A 71 -21.44 -37.31 -7.32
C LYS A 71 -22.24 -38.61 -7.12
N ALA A 72 -21.58 -39.76 -7.18
CA ALA A 72 -22.16 -41.07 -6.89
C ALA A 72 -22.39 -41.34 -5.38
N GLY A 73 -22.16 -40.35 -4.51
CA GLY A 73 -22.46 -40.44 -3.07
C GLY A 73 -21.42 -41.21 -2.24
N LYS A 74 -20.24 -41.54 -2.79
CA LYS A 74 -19.19 -42.27 -2.08
C LYS A 74 -18.61 -41.47 -0.91
N SER A 75 -18.16 -42.21 0.12
CA SER A 75 -17.45 -41.64 1.27
C SER A 75 -16.03 -41.22 0.90
N TRP A 76 -15.43 -40.30 1.67
CA TRP A 76 -14.06 -39.84 1.38
C TRP A 76 -13.00 -40.93 1.54
N VAL A 77 -13.27 -41.94 2.36
CA VAL A 77 -12.39 -43.11 2.53
C VAL A 77 -12.41 -43.94 1.25
N GLU A 78 -13.60 -44.30 0.75
CA GLU A 78 -13.75 -45.03 -0.51
C GLU A 78 -13.16 -44.25 -1.70
N ILE A 79 -13.37 -42.93 -1.76
CA ILE A 79 -12.80 -42.10 -2.82
C ILE A 79 -11.27 -42.11 -2.78
N ALA A 80 -10.66 -42.06 -1.59
CA ALA A 80 -9.21 -42.07 -1.45
C ALA A 80 -8.58 -43.39 -1.94
N GLU A 81 -9.24 -44.50 -1.63
CA GLU A 81 -8.84 -45.84 -2.07
C GLU A 81 -9.02 -46.00 -3.58
N LEU A 82 -10.22 -45.68 -4.10
CA LEU A 82 -10.55 -45.87 -5.51
C LEU A 82 -9.75 -44.94 -6.44
N ALA A 83 -9.58 -43.66 -6.07
CA ALA A 83 -8.80 -42.70 -6.85
C ALA A 83 -7.29 -42.77 -6.59
N ASN A 84 -6.86 -43.64 -5.67
CA ASN A 84 -5.46 -43.83 -5.27
C ASN A 84 -4.75 -42.49 -4.94
N VAL A 85 -5.39 -41.67 -4.09
CA VAL A 85 -4.91 -40.33 -3.71
C VAL A 85 -4.32 -40.27 -2.30
N GLY A 86 -4.06 -41.44 -1.70
CA GLY A 86 -3.43 -41.60 -0.41
C GLY A 86 -4.43 -41.59 0.74
N THR A 87 -4.83 -40.40 1.21
CA THR A 87 -5.67 -40.25 2.40
C THR A 87 -7.05 -39.64 2.08
N PHE A 88 -8.05 -39.95 2.91
CA PHE A 88 -9.39 -39.35 2.80
C PHE A 88 -9.36 -37.82 2.85
N LEU A 89 -8.42 -37.24 3.61
CA LEU A 89 -8.23 -35.80 3.70
C LEU A 89 -7.65 -35.22 2.39
N ALA A 90 -6.73 -35.93 1.73
CA ALA A 90 -6.22 -35.53 0.42
C ALA A 90 -7.32 -35.55 -0.64
N ALA A 91 -8.18 -36.60 -0.64
CA ALA A 91 -9.34 -36.69 -1.53
C ALA A 91 -10.33 -35.52 -1.31
N ARG A 92 -10.70 -35.24 -0.05
CA ARG A 92 -11.58 -34.13 0.32
C ARG A 92 -11.01 -32.78 -0.09
N ASN A 93 -9.77 -32.48 0.29
CA ASN A 93 -9.13 -31.20 -0.04
C ASN A 93 -9.02 -31.02 -1.56
N ARG A 94 -8.70 -32.09 -2.30
CA ARG A 94 -8.63 -32.01 -3.76
C ARG A 94 -9.99 -31.73 -4.38
N TYR A 95 -11.04 -32.39 -3.92
CA TYR A 95 -12.41 -32.10 -4.35
C TYR A 95 -12.78 -30.63 -4.08
N GLN A 96 -12.51 -30.12 -2.88
CA GLN A 96 -12.79 -28.72 -2.52
C GLN A 96 -12.07 -27.72 -3.43
N VAL A 97 -10.83 -28.00 -3.82
CA VAL A 97 -10.10 -27.19 -4.81
C VAL A 97 -10.76 -27.27 -6.19
N LEU A 98 -11.15 -28.47 -6.64
CA LEU A 98 -11.76 -28.70 -7.96
C LEU A 98 -13.11 -28.01 -8.11
N ILE A 99 -13.93 -27.97 -7.06
CA ILE A 99 -15.23 -27.26 -7.05
C ILE A 99 -15.10 -25.77 -6.69
N GLY A 100 -13.88 -25.24 -6.61
CA GLY A 100 -13.63 -23.83 -6.31
C GLY A 100 -13.92 -23.41 -4.87
N GLN A 101 -14.17 -24.36 -3.96
CA GLN A 101 -14.39 -24.10 -2.53
C GLN A 101 -13.08 -23.76 -1.80
N GLN A 102 -11.93 -24.22 -2.30
CA GLN A 102 -10.61 -23.97 -1.69
C GLN A 102 -9.60 -23.49 -2.74
N GLY A 103 -9.30 -22.20 -2.75
CA GLY A 103 -8.34 -21.60 -3.68
C GLY A 103 -8.94 -20.36 -4.30
N GLY A 104 -8.56 -19.21 -3.75
CA GLY A 104 -9.02 -17.90 -4.19
C GLY A 104 -8.93 -17.71 -5.69
N GLY A 105 -9.84 -16.87 -6.19
CA GLY A 105 -9.79 -16.39 -7.57
C GLY A 105 -8.41 -15.86 -7.91
N SER A 106 -8.15 -15.71 -9.20
CA SER A 106 -7.03 -14.90 -9.67
C SER A 106 -7.15 -13.52 -9.01
N ASN A 107 -6.37 -13.25 -7.96
CA ASN A 107 -6.20 -11.93 -7.39
C ASN A 107 -5.31 -11.12 -8.33
N ASP A 108 -5.72 -10.97 -9.58
CA ASP A 108 -5.00 -10.11 -10.51
C ASP A 108 -5.12 -8.68 -10.00
N CYS A 109 -3.98 -8.01 -9.86
CA CYS A 109 -3.94 -6.62 -9.42
C CYS A 109 -4.36 -5.75 -10.60
N GLY A 110 -5.53 -5.14 -10.50
CA GLY A 110 -6.14 -4.33 -11.55
C GLY A 110 -6.13 -2.83 -11.26
N PRO A 111 -6.61 -2.01 -12.23
CA PRO A 111 -6.81 -0.57 -12.06
C PRO A 111 -7.54 -0.19 -10.75
N GLU A 112 -8.52 -1.00 -10.36
CA GLU A 112 -9.31 -0.86 -9.15
C GLU A 112 -8.44 -0.91 -7.87
N ASP A 113 -7.48 -1.84 -7.80
CA ASP A 113 -6.57 -1.98 -6.67
C ASP A 113 -5.62 -0.78 -6.57
N VAL A 114 -5.19 -0.25 -7.71
CA VAL A 114 -4.32 0.94 -7.79
C VAL A 114 -5.05 2.18 -7.28
N MET A 115 -6.32 2.34 -7.66
CA MET A 115 -7.15 3.45 -7.21
C MET A 115 -7.47 3.34 -5.71
N GLU A 116 -7.78 2.14 -5.22
CA GLU A 116 -8.02 1.90 -3.79
C GLU A 116 -6.75 2.17 -2.97
N LEU A 117 -5.60 1.66 -3.43
CA LEU A 117 -4.32 1.87 -2.75
C LEU A 117 -3.96 3.36 -2.70
N ARG A 118 -4.22 4.12 -3.75
CA ARG A 118 -4.03 5.59 -3.76
C ARG A 118 -4.86 6.28 -2.68
N ASN A 119 -6.14 5.89 -2.53
CA ASN A 119 -6.99 6.43 -1.47
C ASN A 119 -6.46 6.06 -0.07
N VAL A 120 -6.03 4.80 0.13
CA VAL A 120 -5.42 4.36 1.40
C VAL A 120 -4.16 5.15 1.72
N VAL A 121 -3.31 5.44 0.73
CA VAL A 121 -2.10 6.25 0.89
C VAL A 121 -2.46 7.68 1.31
N ASP A 122 -3.43 8.32 0.64
CA ASP A 122 -3.87 9.68 0.98
C ASP A 122 -4.43 9.74 2.42
N GLN A 123 -5.22 8.76 2.84
CA GLN A 123 -5.70 8.66 4.23
C GLN A 123 -4.54 8.46 5.22
N GLY A 124 -3.58 7.61 4.89
CA GLY A 124 -2.39 7.38 5.70
C GLY A 124 -1.55 8.63 5.90
N GLU A 125 -1.38 9.44 4.85
CA GLU A 125 -0.69 10.73 4.93
C GLU A 125 -1.42 11.71 5.86
N LEU A 126 -2.76 11.75 5.84
CA LEU A 126 -3.55 12.57 6.78
C LEU A 126 -3.38 12.10 8.22
N GLU A 127 -3.45 10.78 8.47
CA GLU A 127 -3.25 10.21 9.81
C GLU A 127 -1.83 10.46 10.34
N LYS A 128 -0.82 10.42 9.47
CA LYS A 128 0.56 10.79 9.83
C LYS A 128 0.61 12.22 10.38
N ILE A 129 -0.03 13.18 9.72
CA ILE A 129 -0.07 14.57 10.19
C ILE A 129 -0.83 14.67 11.53
N ARG A 130 -1.96 13.97 11.69
CA ARG A 130 -2.71 13.94 12.96
C ARG A 130 -1.88 13.38 14.11
N TYR A 131 -1.12 12.33 13.85
CA TYR A 131 -0.18 11.78 14.82
C TYR A 131 0.88 12.80 15.22
N LEU A 132 1.53 13.45 14.25
CA LEU A 132 2.57 14.44 14.52
C LEU A 132 2.03 15.64 15.32
N VAL A 133 0.81 16.11 15.06
CA VAL A 133 0.16 17.18 15.85
C VAL A 133 0.06 16.77 17.31
N ARG A 134 -0.47 15.58 17.59
CA ARG A 134 -0.65 15.08 18.96
C ARG A 134 0.68 14.96 19.69
N GLU A 135 1.70 14.38 19.06
CA GLU A 135 3.01 14.20 19.68
C GLU A 135 3.77 15.52 19.84
N PHE A 136 3.63 16.46 18.90
CA PHE A 136 4.22 17.79 19.02
C PHE A 136 3.60 18.57 20.18
N GLU A 137 2.27 18.54 20.32
CA GLU A 137 1.57 19.17 21.44
C GLU A 137 1.98 18.53 22.78
N LYS A 138 2.03 17.20 22.84
CA LYS A 138 2.46 16.45 24.04
C LYS A 138 3.88 16.79 24.47
N SER A 139 4.81 16.93 23.52
CA SER A 139 6.23 17.19 23.82
C SER A 139 6.54 18.66 24.11
N THR A 140 5.76 19.59 23.54
CA THR A 140 6.05 21.03 23.64
C THR A 140 5.05 21.83 24.50
N GLY A 141 3.89 21.25 24.80
CA GLY A 141 2.76 21.92 25.45
C GLY A 141 2.05 22.95 24.55
N LYS A 142 2.41 23.03 23.26
CA LYS A 142 1.87 24.02 22.32
C LYS A 142 0.80 23.39 21.44
N ALA A 143 -0.44 23.85 21.60
CA ALA A 143 -1.52 23.48 20.69
C ALA A 143 -1.25 24.05 19.29
N VAL A 144 -1.24 23.18 18.29
CA VAL A 144 -1.06 23.52 16.87
C VAL A 144 -2.09 22.78 16.04
N ASP A 145 -2.61 23.41 14.99
CA ASP A 145 -3.45 22.72 14.01
C ASP A 145 -2.61 22.00 12.94
N GLN A 146 -3.26 21.14 12.14
CA GLN A 146 -2.58 20.37 11.08
C GLN A 146 -1.92 21.28 10.03
N LYS A 147 -2.53 22.42 9.70
CA LYS A 147 -2.02 23.35 8.68
C LYS A 147 -0.79 24.06 9.22
N GLN A 148 -0.84 24.54 10.45
CA GLN A 148 0.26 25.18 11.16
C GLN A 148 1.46 24.25 11.30
N LEU A 149 1.23 22.98 11.66
CA LEU A 149 2.32 22.00 11.75
C LEU A 149 2.94 21.71 10.37
N ARG A 150 2.12 21.58 9.31
CA ARG A 150 2.62 21.40 7.95
C ARG A 150 3.46 22.59 7.49
N GLU A 151 3.02 23.82 7.76
CA GLU A 151 3.79 25.03 7.44
C GLU A 151 5.08 25.13 8.26
N LEU A 152 5.06 24.73 9.54
CA LEU A 152 6.26 24.67 10.37
C LEU A 152 7.27 23.65 9.83
N LEU A 153 6.83 22.44 9.51
CA LEU A 153 7.68 21.40 8.90
C LEU A 153 8.27 21.89 7.58
N ARG A 154 7.44 22.48 6.72
CA ARG A 154 7.86 23.07 5.45
C ARG A 154 8.90 24.16 5.63
N TYR A 155 8.66 25.09 6.57
CA TYR A 155 9.61 26.15 6.90
C TYR A 155 10.94 25.59 7.40
N LEU A 156 10.92 24.62 8.31
CA LEU A 156 12.13 24.00 8.86
C LEU A 156 12.93 23.30 7.76
N PHE A 157 12.25 22.54 6.91
CA PHE A 157 12.87 21.86 5.76
C PHE A 157 13.47 22.87 4.77
N TRP A 158 12.74 23.93 4.46
CA TRP A 158 13.22 24.99 3.58
C TRP A 158 14.39 25.78 4.16
N LYS A 159 14.43 25.98 5.47
CA LYS A 159 15.50 26.70 6.14
C LYS A 159 16.80 25.89 6.16
N ASN A 160 16.70 24.60 6.51
CA ASN A 160 17.84 23.70 6.50
C ASN A 160 17.37 22.25 6.26
N PRO A 161 17.43 21.76 5.01
CA PRO A 161 17.00 20.40 4.68
C PRO A 161 17.91 19.33 5.32
N GLY A 162 19.13 19.69 5.73
CA GLY A 162 20.03 18.80 6.45
C GLY A 162 19.52 18.33 7.82
N PHE A 163 18.57 19.04 8.45
CA PHE A 163 17.89 18.54 9.65
C PHE A 163 16.98 17.34 9.38
N PHE A 164 16.72 17.05 8.11
CA PHE A 164 15.93 15.92 7.64
C PHE A 164 16.80 14.95 6.82
N ASP A 165 18.12 15.02 6.98
CA ASP A 165 19.10 14.22 6.25
C ASP A 165 18.99 14.35 4.72
N VAL A 166 18.51 15.52 4.24
CA VAL A 166 18.47 15.85 2.82
C VAL A 166 19.56 16.87 2.51
N ASP A 167 20.66 16.38 1.95
CA ASP A 167 21.84 17.15 1.59
C ASP A 167 22.19 17.02 0.09
N GLU A 168 23.35 17.56 -0.30
CA GLU A 168 23.83 17.55 -1.68
C GLU A 168 24.13 16.12 -2.16
N ALA A 169 24.63 15.24 -1.28
CA ALA A 169 24.87 13.84 -1.60
C ALA A 169 23.57 13.10 -1.93
N TYR A 170 22.48 13.40 -1.21
CA TYR A 170 21.15 12.89 -1.54
C TYR A 170 20.69 13.35 -2.93
N LEU A 171 20.94 14.61 -3.31
CA LEU A 171 20.57 15.12 -4.63
C LEU A 171 21.35 14.42 -5.74
N GLU A 172 22.66 14.25 -5.58
CA GLU A 172 23.52 13.59 -6.57
C GLU A 172 23.06 12.15 -6.82
N GLU A 173 22.74 11.42 -5.76
CA GLU A 173 22.21 10.06 -5.87
C GLU A 173 20.85 10.03 -6.57
N LEU A 174 19.96 10.97 -6.26
CA LEU A 174 18.66 11.06 -6.91
C LEU A 174 18.78 11.33 -8.41
N VAL A 175 19.65 12.25 -8.82
CA VAL A 175 19.94 12.53 -10.23
C VAL A 175 20.52 11.28 -10.92
N ARG A 176 21.47 10.60 -10.28
CA ARG A 176 22.06 9.35 -10.81
C ARG A 176 21.01 8.28 -11.06
N LEU A 177 20.06 8.11 -10.14
CA LEU A 177 18.96 7.14 -10.27
C LEU A 177 17.99 7.51 -11.40
N GLN A 178 17.68 8.80 -11.55
CA GLN A 178 16.82 9.28 -12.63
C GLN A 178 17.45 9.07 -14.01
N SER A 179 18.76 9.32 -14.17
CA SER A 179 19.48 9.08 -15.43
C SER A 179 19.59 7.60 -15.82
N ARG A 180 19.35 6.67 -14.90
CA ARG A 180 19.33 5.22 -15.18
C ARG A 180 17.97 4.70 -15.67
N ASN A 181 16.91 5.47 -15.46
CA ASN A 181 15.54 5.09 -15.79
C ASN A 181 15.02 5.75 -17.08
N THR A 182 15.86 6.55 -17.76
CA THR A 182 15.68 7.07 -19.13
C THR A 182 16.58 6.31 -20.09
#